data_AF-A0AAU9M9M0-F1
#
_entry.id   AF-A0AAU9M9M0-F1
#
_cell.length_a   1.000
_cell.length_b   1.000
_cell.length_c   1.000
_cell.angle_alpha   90.00
_cell.angle_beta   90.00
_cell.angle_gamma   90.00
#
_symmetry.space_group_name_H-M   'P 1'
#
loop_
_entity.id
_entity.type
_entity.pdbx_description
1 polymer ?
#
loop_
_entity_poly.entity_id
_entity_poly.type
_entity_poly.pdbx_seq_one_letter_code
_entity_poly.pdbx_strand_id
1 'polypeptide(L)'
;MIHSTDKVILFCMHALLYLCSSEGKINKQEIVSVSAVLTFGDSFVDQGNNNYIPAIGKANYLPYAKDFMGGKPTGRFSNGKTLADFYGLENTNSGCCGTGLVEVVYLCNKFGRTCPDDSKFLFWDSIHLSEIGCNIFANESLPGLVDSLL
;
A
#
# COMPACT_ATOMS: atom_id res chain seq x y z
N MET A 1 47.65 -3.15 34.50
CA MET A 1 47.07 -1.99 33.79
C MET A 1 46.10 -2.54 32.76
N ILE A 2 44.80 -2.23 32.86
CA ILE A 2 43.80 -2.65 31.87
C ILE A 2 44.02 -1.78 30.61
N HIS A 3 44.27 -2.41 29.46
CA HIS A 3 44.56 -1.68 28.21
C HIS A 3 43.29 -0.99 27.69
N SER A 4 43.49 0.07 26.89
CA SER A 4 42.38 0.90 26.36
C SER A 4 41.34 0.05 25.60
N THR A 5 41.78 -0.99 24.91
CA THR A 5 40.96 -1.96 24.19
C THR A 5 40.05 -2.77 25.11
N ASP A 6 40.51 -3.16 26.28
CA ASP A 6 39.75 -3.98 27.23
C ASP A 6 38.58 -3.20 27.84
N LYS A 7 38.75 -1.88 28.02
CA LYS A 7 37.69 -0.99 28.51
C LYS A 7 36.57 -0.83 27.47
N VAL A 8 36.92 -0.75 26.19
CA VAL A 8 35.95 -0.67 25.08
C VAL A 8 35.14 -1.96 25.02
N ILE A 9 35.80 -3.11 25.09
CA ILE A 9 35.12 -4.42 25.07
C ILE A 9 34.15 -4.56 26.25
N LEU A 10 34.58 -4.19 27.46
CA LEU A 10 33.74 -4.27 28.65
C LEU A 10 32.53 -3.32 28.59
N PHE A 11 32.71 -2.13 28.01
CA PHE A 11 31.63 -1.17 27.77
C PHE A 11 30.62 -1.71 26.74
N CYS A 12 31.09 -2.27 25.63
CA CYS A 12 30.22 -2.90 24.64
C CYS A 12 29.43 -4.07 25.23
N MET A 13 30.07 -4.90 26.06
CA MET A 13 29.41 -6.02 26.75
C MET A 13 28.33 -5.55 27.73
N HIS A 14 28.59 -4.49 28.51
CA HIS A 14 27.58 -3.90 29.40
C HIS A 14 26.43 -3.27 28.63
N ALA A 15 26.70 -2.56 27.53
CA ALA A 15 25.67 -1.97 26.68
C ALA A 15 24.78 -3.04 26.04
N LEU A 16 25.37 -4.15 25.56
CA LEU A 16 24.65 -5.29 25.01
C LEU A 16 23.77 -5.98 26.07
N LEU A 17 24.27 -6.17 27.29
CA LEU A 17 23.49 -6.74 28.39
C LEU A 17 22.32 -5.83 28.81
N TYR A 18 22.52 -4.51 28.78
CA TYR A 18 21.48 -3.53 29.11
C TYR A 18 20.37 -3.50 28.05
N LEU A 19 20.73 -3.60 26.77
CA LEU A 19 19.77 -3.69 25.66
C LEU A 19 18.99 -5.02 25.69
N CYS A 20 19.66 -6.13 26.00
CA CYS A 20 19.03 -7.45 26.09
C CYS A 20 18.07 -7.57 27.29
N SER A 21 18.35 -6.85 28.38
CA SER A 21 17.53 -6.84 29.60
C SER A 21 16.40 -5.81 29.58
N SER A 22 16.20 -5.09 28.47
CA SER A 22 15.12 -4.10 28.40
C SER A 22 13.76 -4.78 28.18
N GLU A 23 12.98 -4.85 29.26
CA GLU A 23 11.58 -5.24 29.17
C GLU A 23 10.75 -4.04 28.69
N GLY A 24 10.32 -4.07 27.42
CA GLY A 24 9.38 -3.09 26.89
C GLY A 24 8.02 -3.25 27.58
N LYS A 25 7.58 -2.23 28.34
CA LYS A 25 6.19 -2.16 28.81
C LYS A 25 5.26 -1.91 27.62
N ILE A 26 4.63 -2.97 27.11
CA ILE A 26 3.51 -2.82 26.17
C ILE A 26 2.31 -2.34 26.99
N ASN A 27 1.93 -1.07 26.82
CA ASN A 27 0.65 -0.59 27.31
C ASN A 27 -0.43 -1.28 26.46
N LYS A 28 -1.21 -2.19 27.05
CA LYS A 28 -2.35 -2.79 26.35
C LYS A 28 -3.31 -1.65 26.03
N GLN A 29 -3.34 -1.22 24.77
CA GLN A 29 -4.44 -0.41 24.27
C GLN A 29 -5.73 -1.21 24.48
N GLU A 30 -6.73 -0.54 25.05
CA GLU A 30 -8.09 -1.08 25.11
C GLU A 30 -8.49 -1.55 23.71
N ILE A 31 -8.91 -2.81 23.59
CA ILE A 31 -9.39 -3.36 22.33
C ILE A 31 -10.76 -2.73 22.10
N VAL A 32 -10.79 -1.62 21.37
CA VAL A 32 -12.02 -1.02 20.88
C VAL A 32 -12.59 -1.96 19.82
N SER A 33 -13.75 -2.55 20.10
CA SER A 33 -14.50 -3.33 19.11
C SER A 33 -15.06 -2.37 18.07
N VAL A 34 -14.57 -2.47 16.84
CA VAL A 34 -15.07 -1.72 15.68
C VAL A 34 -15.83 -2.68 14.77
N SER A 35 -16.96 -2.23 14.20
CA SER A 35 -17.81 -3.08 13.36
C SER A 35 -17.15 -3.48 12.03
N ALA A 36 -16.25 -2.65 11.51
CA ALA A 36 -15.41 -2.95 10.37
C ALA A 36 -14.13 -2.11 10.38
N VAL A 37 -13.04 -2.65 9.83
CA VAL A 37 -11.83 -1.90 9.49
C VAL A 37 -11.68 -1.92 7.98
N LEU A 38 -11.54 -0.74 7.39
CA LEU A 38 -11.35 -0.58 5.96
C LEU A 38 -9.97 0.00 5.70
N THR A 39 -9.09 -0.80 5.08
CA THR A 39 -7.72 -0.40 4.76
C THR A 39 -7.55 -0.26 3.27
N PHE A 40 -7.00 0.88 2.85
CA PHE A 40 -6.56 1.13 1.48
C PHE A 40 -5.08 1.46 1.48
N GLY A 41 -4.38 1.01 0.45
CA GLY A 41 -2.96 1.25 0.29
C GLY A 41 -2.58 1.04 -1.16
N ASP A 42 -1.39 1.51 -1.49
CA ASP A 42 -0.74 1.25 -2.76
C ASP A 42 -0.42 -0.22 -2.94
N SER A 43 0.04 -0.55 -4.14
CA SER A 43 0.25 -1.84 -4.83
C SER A 43 0.58 -3.14 -4.04
N PHE A 44 0.80 -3.10 -2.72
CA PHE A 44 0.80 -4.26 -1.82
C PHE A 44 -0.59 -4.72 -1.37
N VAL A 45 -1.61 -3.84 -1.34
CA VAL A 45 -2.93 -4.14 -0.73
C VAL A 45 -4.09 -4.15 -1.74
N ASP A 46 -4.01 -3.41 -2.84
CA ASP A 46 -5.02 -3.47 -3.91
C ASP A 46 -4.68 -4.52 -4.98
N GLN A 47 -5.69 -4.96 -5.74
CA GLN A 47 -5.58 -5.94 -6.82
C GLN A 47 -4.81 -5.38 -8.03
N GLY A 48 -3.53 -5.08 -7.82
CA GLY A 48 -2.67 -4.47 -8.82
C GLY A 48 -2.28 -5.45 -9.93
N ASN A 49 -1.98 -4.92 -11.11
CA ASN A 49 -1.25 -5.65 -12.15
C ASN A 49 0.24 -5.45 -11.93
N ASN A 50 1.03 -6.50 -11.73
CA ASN A 50 2.48 -6.35 -11.52
C ASN A 50 3.35 -6.77 -12.73
N ASN A 51 2.76 -6.90 -13.92
CA ASN A 51 3.50 -7.38 -15.09
C ASN A 51 4.67 -6.49 -15.51
N TYR A 52 4.60 -5.18 -15.21
CA TYR A 52 5.65 -4.21 -15.48
C TYR A 52 6.76 -4.19 -14.40
N ILE A 53 6.57 -4.91 -13.28
CA ILE A 53 7.55 -5.01 -12.20
C ILE A 53 8.39 -6.29 -12.40
N PRO A 54 9.71 -6.26 -12.22
CA PRO A 54 10.57 -7.44 -12.23
C PRO A 54 10.39 -8.27 -10.94
N ALA A 55 9.18 -8.80 -10.73
CA ALA A 55 8.82 -9.66 -9.60
C ALA A 55 8.84 -11.16 -9.99
N ILE A 56 9.22 -12.02 -9.04
CA ILE A 56 9.23 -13.49 -9.21
C ILE A 56 7.80 -14.04 -9.25
N GLY A 57 6.88 -13.49 -8.44
CA GLY A 57 5.48 -13.86 -8.43
C GLY A 57 4.67 -12.99 -9.40
N LYS A 58 3.98 -13.62 -10.37
CA LYS A 58 3.07 -12.94 -11.32
C LYS A 58 1.75 -13.69 -11.43
N ALA A 59 0.63 -12.98 -11.39
CA ALA A 59 -0.71 -13.54 -11.54
C ALA A 59 -1.11 -13.81 -13.01
N ASN A 60 -0.23 -14.45 -13.77
CA ASN A 60 -0.45 -14.82 -15.17
C ASN A 60 -0.89 -16.29 -15.33
N TYR A 61 -1.71 -16.80 -14.41
CA TYR A 61 -2.19 -18.17 -14.41
C TYR A 61 -3.61 -18.25 -13.82
N LEU A 62 -4.35 -19.33 -14.10
CA LEU A 62 -5.67 -19.54 -13.49
C LEU A 62 -5.53 -19.76 -11.96
N PRO A 63 -6.43 -19.24 -11.12
CA PRO A 63 -7.76 -18.71 -11.46
C PRO A 63 -7.79 -17.23 -11.83
N TYR A 64 -6.67 -16.52 -11.85
CA TYR A 64 -6.68 -15.07 -12.09
C TYR A 64 -7.30 -14.70 -13.44
N ALA A 65 -8.10 -13.64 -13.41
CA ALA A 65 -8.88 -13.12 -14.54
C ALA A 65 -9.89 -14.09 -15.18
N LYS A 66 -10.26 -15.20 -14.53
CA LYS A 66 -11.25 -16.17 -15.05
C LYS A 66 -12.59 -15.50 -15.44
N ASP A 67 -13.06 -14.56 -14.63
CA ASP A 67 -14.31 -13.83 -14.83
C ASP A 67 -14.09 -12.47 -15.50
N PHE A 68 -12.83 -12.09 -15.73
CA PHE A 68 -12.47 -10.87 -16.44
C PHE A 68 -12.65 -11.07 -17.96
N MET A 69 -12.97 -10.00 -18.70
CA MET A 69 -13.40 -10.07 -20.10
C MET A 69 -12.46 -10.91 -20.99
N GLY A 70 -12.91 -12.12 -21.36
CA GLY A 70 -12.16 -13.07 -22.18
C GLY A 70 -11.42 -14.17 -21.41
N GLY A 71 -11.48 -14.20 -20.08
CA GLY A 71 -10.95 -15.27 -19.22
C GLY A 71 -9.43 -15.41 -19.26
N LYS A 72 -8.71 -14.34 -19.64
CA LYS A 72 -7.25 -14.37 -19.85
C LYS A 72 -6.53 -13.70 -18.68
N PRO A 73 -5.62 -14.41 -17.98
CA PRO A 73 -4.77 -13.83 -16.95
C PRO A 73 -4.05 -12.56 -17.45
N THR A 74 -4.17 -11.47 -16.71
CA THR A 74 -3.61 -10.15 -17.05
C THR A 74 -2.43 -9.74 -16.19
N GLY A 75 -2.07 -10.54 -15.17
CA GLY A 75 -1.12 -10.17 -14.12
C GLY A 75 -1.77 -9.45 -12.95
N ARG A 76 -3.08 -9.17 -13.02
CA ARG A 76 -3.88 -8.69 -11.89
C ARG A 76 -4.15 -9.84 -10.93
N PHE A 77 -3.96 -9.61 -9.63
CA PHE A 77 -4.25 -10.60 -8.58
C PHE A 77 -5.76 -10.80 -8.31
N SER A 78 -6.64 -10.43 -9.25
CA SER A 78 -8.09 -10.57 -9.18
C SER A 78 -8.62 -11.66 -10.12
N ASN A 79 -9.75 -12.27 -9.76
CA ASN A 79 -10.49 -13.21 -10.60
C ASN A 79 -11.35 -12.51 -11.68
N GLY A 80 -11.76 -11.26 -11.43
CA GLY A 80 -12.72 -10.53 -12.27
C GLY A 80 -12.40 -9.04 -12.37
N LYS A 81 -13.40 -8.25 -12.76
CA LYS A 81 -13.30 -6.78 -12.80
C LYS A 81 -13.03 -6.23 -11.40
N THR A 82 -12.16 -5.24 -11.30
CA THR A 82 -11.94 -4.46 -10.07
C THR A 82 -12.82 -3.21 -10.10
N LEU A 83 -12.91 -2.51 -8.97
CA LEU A 83 -13.63 -1.24 -8.85
C LEU A 83 -13.27 -0.27 -9.99
N ALA A 84 -11.97 -0.15 -10.26
CA ALA A 84 -11.44 0.69 -11.32
C ALA A 84 -11.96 0.36 -12.72
N ASP A 85 -12.20 -0.92 -13.02
CA ASP A 85 -12.74 -1.33 -14.33
C ASP A 85 -14.20 -0.87 -14.52
N PHE A 86 -14.96 -0.68 -13.44
CA PHE A 86 -16.32 -0.16 -13.51
C PHE A 86 -16.36 1.35 -13.76
N TYR A 87 -15.34 2.08 -13.30
CA TYR A 87 -15.22 3.53 -13.46
C TYR A 87 -14.34 3.94 -14.65
N GLY A 88 -13.81 2.98 -15.42
CA GLY A 88 -13.01 3.26 -16.60
C GLY A 88 -11.67 3.92 -16.29
N LEU A 89 -11.10 3.64 -15.11
CA LEU A 89 -9.76 4.11 -14.74
C LEU A 89 -8.72 3.33 -15.56
N GLU A 90 -7.72 4.04 -16.06
CA GLU A 90 -6.66 3.47 -16.89
C GLU A 90 -5.47 3.03 -16.06
N ASN A 91 -5.20 3.73 -14.94
CA ASN A 91 -4.10 3.41 -14.06
C ASN A 91 -4.53 3.30 -12.60
N THR A 92 -4.32 2.10 -12.06
CA THR A 92 -4.66 1.73 -10.69
C THR A 92 -3.45 1.26 -9.91
N ASN A 93 -2.30 1.15 -10.56
CA ASN A 93 -1.13 0.47 -10.01
C ASN A 93 0.05 1.42 -9.77
N SER A 94 -0.10 2.69 -10.18
CA SER A 94 0.83 3.76 -9.86
C SER A 94 0.09 5.08 -9.67
N GLY A 95 0.68 5.98 -8.88
CA GLY A 95 0.23 7.36 -8.77
C GLY A 95 0.41 8.15 -10.07
N CYS A 96 -0.33 9.24 -10.20
CA CYS A 96 -0.14 10.24 -11.26
C CYS A 96 1.19 11.02 -11.09
N CYS A 97 1.67 11.16 -9.85
CA CYS A 97 2.84 11.96 -9.52
C CYS A 97 4.16 11.20 -9.57
N GLY A 98 5.20 11.83 -10.14
CA GLY A 98 6.54 11.28 -10.23
C GLY A 98 6.60 10.07 -11.16
N THR A 99 7.25 9.00 -10.71
CA THR A 99 7.11 7.67 -11.32
C THR A 99 5.83 6.95 -10.88
N GLY A 100 5.20 7.43 -9.80
CA GLY A 100 3.97 6.89 -9.24
C GLY A 100 4.18 5.63 -8.40
N LEU A 101 5.43 5.25 -8.11
CA LEU A 101 5.75 3.97 -7.45
C LEU A 101 6.23 4.15 -6.01
N VAL A 102 6.90 5.26 -5.71
CA VAL A 102 7.50 5.51 -4.38
C VAL A 102 7.35 6.97 -3.94
N GLU A 103 6.97 7.84 -4.86
CA GLU A 103 6.88 9.27 -4.60
C GLU A 103 5.70 9.57 -3.68
N VAL A 104 6.04 10.19 -2.56
CA VAL A 104 5.10 10.76 -1.58
C VAL A 104 5.68 12.08 -1.07
N VAL A 105 4.84 12.92 -0.47
CA VAL A 105 5.25 14.12 0.26
C VAL A 105 6.24 14.98 -0.56
N TYR A 106 7.51 15.04 -0.15
CA TYR A 106 8.54 15.91 -0.74
C TYR A 106 8.88 15.56 -2.20
N LEU A 107 8.71 14.30 -2.61
CA LEU A 107 9.02 13.87 -3.97
C LEU A 107 7.94 14.32 -4.96
N CYS A 108 6.72 14.53 -4.47
CA CYS A 108 5.60 15.01 -5.25
C CYS A 108 5.46 16.53 -5.09
N ASN A 109 6.23 17.30 -5.87
CA ASN A 109 6.30 18.76 -5.79
C ASN A 109 6.25 19.41 -7.18
N LYS A 110 6.30 20.75 -7.24
CA LYS A 110 6.22 21.53 -8.50
C LYS A 110 7.29 21.18 -9.55
N PHE A 111 8.41 20.61 -9.12
CA PHE A 111 9.49 20.15 -10.01
C PHE A 111 9.34 18.67 -10.42
N GLY A 112 8.45 17.93 -9.76
CA GLY A 112 8.06 16.58 -10.13
C GLY A 112 7.21 16.57 -11.40
N ARG A 113 7.31 15.49 -12.18
CA ARG A 113 6.42 15.26 -13.31
C ARG A 113 5.07 14.77 -12.79
N THR A 114 3.99 15.17 -13.45
CA THR A 114 2.65 14.62 -13.23
C THR A 114 2.17 13.96 -14.53
N CYS A 115 1.26 13.01 -14.40
CA CYS A 115 0.56 12.45 -15.54
C CYS A 115 -0.23 13.54 -16.30
N PRO A 116 -0.53 13.35 -17.60
CA PRO A 116 -1.27 14.34 -18.39
C PRO A 116 -2.74 14.50 -18.01
N ASP A 117 -3.36 13.44 -17.48
CA ASP A 117 -4.77 13.37 -17.11
C ASP A 117 -4.92 12.53 -15.83
N ASP A 118 -5.17 13.20 -14.72
CA ASP A 118 -5.32 12.60 -13.39
C ASP A 118 -6.69 11.96 -13.17
N SER A 119 -7.69 12.29 -13.99
CA SER A 119 -9.03 11.67 -13.96
C SER A 119 -9.02 10.20 -14.35
N LYS A 120 -7.92 9.72 -14.93
CA LYS A 120 -7.71 8.31 -15.32
C LYS A 120 -6.96 7.49 -14.28
N PHE A 121 -6.48 8.14 -13.20
CA PHE A 121 -5.65 7.51 -12.18
C PHE A 121 -6.45 7.36 -10.88
N LEU A 122 -6.42 6.17 -10.28
CA LEU A 122 -7.02 5.94 -8.97
C LEU A 122 -6.25 6.67 -7.84
N PHE A 123 -4.93 6.76 -8.00
CA PHE A 123 -4.02 7.34 -7.01
C PHE A 123 -3.36 8.61 -7.52
N TRP A 124 -3.25 9.62 -6.65
CA TRP A 124 -2.50 10.84 -6.94
C TRP A 124 -1.00 10.59 -6.87
N ASP A 125 -0.54 9.91 -5.83
CA ASP A 125 0.86 9.54 -5.62
C ASP A 125 0.95 8.06 -5.21
N SER A 126 2.06 7.61 -4.63
CA SER A 126 2.17 6.20 -4.25
C SER A 126 1.39 5.82 -2.99
N ILE A 127 0.54 6.66 -2.38
CA ILE A 127 -0.30 6.26 -1.23
C ILE A 127 -1.67 6.97 -1.18
N HIS A 128 -1.79 8.18 -1.71
CA HIS A 128 -2.98 9.00 -1.64
C HIS A 128 -3.88 8.79 -2.87
N LEU A 129 -5.20 8.75 -2.65
CA LEU A 129 -6.19 8.70 -3.72
C LEU A 129 -6.21 10.02 -4.52
N SER A 130 -6.55 9.91 -5.81
CA SER A 130 -6.91 11.06 -6.63
C SER A 130 -8.33 11.55 -6.29
N GLU A 131 -8.74 12.69 -6.87
CA GLU A 131 -10.10 13.20 -6.69
C GLU A 131 -11.18 12.17 -7.11
N ILE A 132 -10.99 11.52 -8.26
CA ILE A 132 -11.91 10.46 -8.70
C ILE A 132 -11.89 9.25 -7.76
N GLY A 133 -10.72 8.87 -7.22
CA GLY A 133 -10.61 7.81 -6.22
C GLY A 133 -11.38 8.14 -4.94
N CYS A 134 -11.23 9.37 -4.43
CA CYS A 134 -11.99 9.86 -3.29
C CYS A 134 -13.50 9.88 -3.55
N ASN A 135 -13.93 10.32 -4.74
CA ASN A 135 -15.35 10.38 -5.09
C ASN A 135 -15.99 9.00 -5.19
N ILE A 136 -15.33 8.03 -5.83
CA ILE A 136 -15.78 6.63 -5.87
C ILE A 136 -15.91 6.12 -4.44
N PHE A 137 -14.92 6.39 -3.59
CA PHE A 137 -14.95 5.91 -2.23
C PHE A 137 -16.11 6.51 -1.41
N ALA A 138 -16.19 7.84 -1.36
CA ALA A 138 -17.13 8.56 -0.50
C ALA A 138 -18.59 8.36 -0.92
N ASN A 139 -18.86 8.27 -2.22
CA ASN A 139 -20.22 8.26 -2.75
C ASN A 139 -20.74 6.86 -3.09
N GLU A 140 -19.86 5.91 -3.39
CA GLU A 140 -20.26 4.61 -3.93
C GLU A 140 -19.97 3.48 -2.95
N SER A 141 -18.76 3.46 -2.38
CA SER A 141 -18.35 2.39 -1.45
C SER A 141 -18.84 2.63 -0.02
N LEU A 142 -18.72 3.87 0.47
CA LEU A 142 -18.95 4.18 1.88
C LEU A 142 -20.44 4.08 2.30
N PRO A 143 -21.43 4.58 1.53
CA PRO A 143 -22.82 4.55 1.96
C PRO A 143 -23.34 3.12 2.16
N GLY A 144 -23.10 2.23 1.19
CA GLY A 144 -23.52 0.83 1.31
C GLY A 144 -22.84 0.08 2.45
N LEU A 145 -21.60 0.44 2.78
CA LEU A 145 -20.89 -0.12 3.93
C LEU A 145 -21.49 0.39 5.25
N VAL A 146 -21.74 1.69 5.36
CA VAL A 146 -22.38 2.29 6.54
C VAL A 146 -23.76 1.68 6.78
N ASP A 147 -24.56 1.56 5.72
CA ASP A 147 -25.90 0.95 5.79
C ASP A 147 -25.86 -0.53 6.20
N SER A 148 -24.77 -1.24 5.90
CA SER A 148 -24.60 -2.66 6.28
C SER A 148 -24.09 -2.86 7.72
N LEU A 149 -23.57 -1.79 8.33
CA LEU A 149 -22.98 -1.83 9.68
C LEU A 149 -23.85 -1.16 10.74
N LEU A 150 -24.91 -0.46 10.32
CA LEU A 150 -25.97 0.12 11.16
C LEU A 150 -27.20 -0.78 11.19
#